data_AF-A0A9W9S423-F1
#
_entry.id   AF-A0A9W9S423-F1
#
_cell.length_a   1.000
_cell.length_b   1.000
_cell.length_c   1.000
_cell.angle_alpha   90.00
_cell.angle_beta   90.00
_cell.angle_gamma   90.00
#
_symmetry.space_group_name_H-M   'P 1'
#
loop_
_entity.id
_entity.type
_entity.pdbx_description
1 polymer ?
#
loop_
_entity_poly.entity_id
_entity_poly.type
_entity_poly.pdbx_seq_one_letter_code
_entity_poly.pdbx_strand_id
1 'polypeptide(L)'
;MSRLVNGVKSFSTAASSLLADASAAAARSARQPTSFQVFRDVPELRQLRRKLIQNDRTMGFVPTMGALHEGHLSLIREAARENTDVFVSIYVNPTQFGVNEDLSSYPRTWDSDVEKLEKLNEELGNLGAGTGRITAIFAPTSKVMYPTLPPSSEIDGHGSFVTITPLARKLEGVSRPVFFRGVATVCMKLFNATTPDRVYFGQKDVQQTVIIKRMVKDFLIDTEVRIVATAREADGLALSSRNVYLGARRRTVGLTLYKALSAAAEAYKAGKTSRDDILGAARTVAERVLSEQQSLSPSERALYEVDYISLADPESLEELDLVDLKRGAVLSTAFKMAPLEETKPGEDCGLGDGKVPVRLIDNMILQPQA
;
A
#
# COMPACT_ATOMS: atom_id res chain seq x y z
N MET A 1 51.10 -1.71 64.59
CA MET A 1 52.03 -2.15 63.53
C MET A 1 51.27 -2.19 62.21
N SER A 2 51.68 -1.37 61.21
CA SER A 2 51.59 -1.59 59.75
C SER A 2 50.20 -1.91 59.13
N ARG A 3 49.63 -1.29 58.09
CA ARG A 3 49.99 -0.41 56.94
C ARG A 3 48.61 0.07 56.40
N LEU A 4 48.32 1.33 56.04
CA LEU A 4 48.69 2.10 54.84
C LEU A 4 48.37 1.40 53.49
N VAL A 5 47.54 2.08 52.68
CA VAL A 5 47.57 2.20 51.19
C VAL A 5 46.34 1.68 50.39
N ASN A 6 45.74 2.63 49.65
CA ASN A 6 45.04 2.60 48.35
C ASN A 6 43.57 2.20 48.20
N GLY A 7 42.79 3.15 47.65
CA GLY A 7 41.47 2.93 47.08
C GLY A 7 40.85 4.14 46.36
N VAL A 8 41.65 4.96 45.66
CA VAL A 8 41.10 5.88 44.65
C VAL A 8 40.90 5.07 43.37
N LYS A 9 39.65 4.86 42.92
CA LYS A 9 39.28 4.73 41.50
C LYS A 9 37.77 4.58 41.29
N SER A 10 37.32 5.23 40.19
CA SER A 10 36.10 4.98 39.41
C SER A 10 34.86 5.83 39.69
N PHE A 11 34.95 7.14 39.43
CA PHE A 11 33.80 7.97 39.00
C PHE A 11 33.77 8.18 37.46
N SER A 12 34.47 7.35 36.68
CA SER A 12 34.74 7.62 35.26
C SER A 12 33.77 6.95 34.26
N THR A 13 32.90 6.03 34.68
CA THR A 13 32.11 5.22 33.72
C THR A 13 30.76 5.83 33.33
N ALA A 14 30.11 6.58 34.21
CA ALA A 14 28.80 7.17 33.93
C ALA A 14 28.87 8.43 33.03
N ALA A 15 29.95 9.22 33.13
CA ALA A 15 30.14 10.40 32.28
C ALA A 15 30.53 10.01 30.84
N SER A 16 31.27 8.91 30.67
CA SER A 16 31.67 8.41 29.35
C SER A 16 30.51 7.79 28.56
N SER A 17 29.51 7.18 29.22
CA SER A 17 28.33 6.65 28.53
C SER A 17 27.37 7.76 28.06
N LEU A 18 27.19 8.81 28.88
CA LEU A 18 26.39 9.99 28.50
C LEU A 18 27.02 10.79 27.36
N LEU A 19 28.36 10.86 27.30
CA LEU A 19 29.09 11.48 26.18
C LEU A 19 29.07 10.61 24.92
N ALA A 20 29.09 9.28 25.04
CA ALA A 20 28.95 8.36 23.92
C ALA A 20 27.54 8.37 23.31
N ASP A 21 26.49 8.45 24.14
CA ASP A 21 25.10 8.58 23.67
C ASP A 21 24.81 9.96 23.05
N ALA A 22 25.39 11.03 23.60
CA ALA A 22 25.33 12.36 23.00
C ALA A 22 26.11 12.43 21.67
N SER A 23 27.24 11.72 21.57
CA SER A 23 28.02 11.57 20.34
C SER A 23 27.28 10.75 19.28
N ALA A 24 26.56 9.69 19.66
CA ALA A 24 25.72 8.90 18.75
C ALA A 24 24.45 9.65 18.31
N ALA A 25 23.88 10.48 19.18
CA ALA A 25 22.77 11.39 18.84
C ALA A 25 23.22 12.52 17.92
N ALA A 26 24.43 13.08 18.13
CA ALA A 26 25.04 14.07 17.25
C ALA A 26 25.49 13.47 15.91
N ALA A 27 25.95 12.21 15.88
CA ALA A 27 26.33 11.51 14.66
C ALA A 27 25.13 11.11 13.78
N ARG A 28 23.92 10.98 14.36
CA ARG A 28 22.66 10.85 13.59
C ARG A 28 22.24 12.14 12.88
N SER A 29 22.89 13.26 13.17
CA SER A 29 22.63 14.58 12.58
C SER A 29 23.55 14.94 11.41
N ALA A 30 24.37 14.01 10.91
CA ALA A 30 25.27 14.23 9.77
C ALA A 30 24.79 13.55 8.48
N ARG A 31 23.47 13.37 8.30
CA ARG A 31 22.92 13.12 6.96
C ARG A 31 22.88 14.43 6.20
N GLN A 32 23.30 14.39 4.94
CA GLN A 32 23.13 15.53 4.04
C GLN A 32 21.68 16.04 4.11
N PRO A 33 21.46 17.36 4.09
CA PRO A 33 20.11 17.90 4.05
C PRO A 33 19.39 17.33 2.83
N THR A 34 18.23 16.72 3.07
CA THR A 34 17.38 16.18 2.01
C THR A 34 16.87 17.30 1.10
N SER A 35 16.57 17.00 -0.15
CA SER A 35 15.99 17.96 -1.11
C SER A 35 14.56 18.38 -0.77
N PHE A 36 13.93 17.66 0.16
CA PHE A 36 12.61 17.92 0.75
C PHE A 36 12.70 18.08 2.28
N GLN A 37 11.65 18.65 2.88
CA GLN A 37 11.56 18.78 4.35
C GLN A 37 10.91 17.53 4.98
N VAL A 38 11.43 17.06 6.12
CA VAL A 38 10.84 15.94 6.86
C VAL A 38 10.13 16.46 8.11
N PHE A 39 8.82 16.22 8.20
CA PHE A 39 7.99 16.59 9.36
C PHE A 39 7.62 15.36 10.17
N ARG A 40 7.83 15.44 11.48
CA ARG A 40 7.40 14.42 12.46
C ARG A 40 6.11 14.81 13.19
N ASP A 41 5.78 16.11 13.17
CA ASP A 41 4.67 16.70 13.89
C ASP A 41 3.75 17.51 12.94
N VAL A 42 2.50 17.67 13.37
CA VAL A 42 1.43 18.31 12.58
C VAL A 42 1.53 19.84 12.52
N PRO A 43 1.89 20.58 13.60
CA PRO A 43 1.89 22.04 13.58
C PRO A 43 2.78 22.65 12.49
N GLU A 44 4.01 22.18 12.36
CA GLU A 44 5.00 22.67 11.40
C GLU A 44 4.60 22.30 9.96
N LEU A 45 4.08 21.08 9.75
CA LEU A 45 3.55 20.66 8.45
C LEU A 45 2.38 21.56 8.00
N ARG A 46 1.47 21.89 8.92
CA ARG A 46 0.35 22.81 8.66
C ARG A 46 0.81 24.24 8.41
N GLN A 47 1.91 24.68 9.01
CA GLN A 47 2.50 25.98 8.68
C GLN A 47 3.01 26.01 7.24
N LEU A 48 3.72 24.96 6.80
CA LEU A 48 4.15 24.83 5.42
C LEU A 48 2.94 24.83 4.47
N ARG A 49 1.93 24.00 4.73
CA ARG A 49 0.74 23.93 3.85
C ARG A 49 0.03 25.28 3.73
N ARG A 50 -0.16 26.00 4.84
CA ARG A 50 -0.76 27.36 4.80
C ARG A 50 0.03 28.33 3.94
N LYS A 51 1.37 28.28 4.01
CA LYS A 51 2.23 29.09 3.14
C LYS A 51 2.07 28.71 1.67
N LEU A 52 1.93 27.43 1.34
CA LEU A 52 1.68 27.00 -0.04
C LEU A 52 0.35 27.56 -0.56
N ILE A 53 -0.73 27.44 0.22
CA ILE A 53 -2.04 27.99 -0.13
C ILE A 53 -1.97 29.51 -0.36
N GLN A 54 -1.28 30.25 0.52
CA GLN A 54 -1.12 31.71 0.40
C GLN A 54 -0.34 32.15 -0.85
N ASN A 55 0.39 31.24 -1.50
CA ASN A 55 1.15 31.50 -2.72
C ASN A 55 0.51 30.81 -3.94
N ASP A 56 -0.78 30.47 -3.87
CA ASP A 56 -1.54 29.80 -4.95
C ASP A 56 -0.89 28.49 -5.43
N ARG A 57 -0.20 27.79 -4.52
CA ARG A 57 0.48 26.52 -4.80
C ARG A 57 -0.42 25.32 -4.47
N THR A 58 -0.53 24.41 -5.43
CA THR A 58 -1.31 23.17 -5.31
C THR A 58 -0.46 22.05 -4.71
N MET A 59 -1.07 21.21 -3.88
CA MET A 59 -0.41 20.10 -3.20
C MET A 59 -1.13 18.78 -3.44
N GLY A 60 -0.41 17.86 -4.07
CA GLY A 60 -0.78 16.46 -4.21
C GLY A 60 -0.25 15.64 -3.04
N PHE A 61 -1.07 14.76 -2.49
CA PHE A 61 -0.70 13.92 -1.35
C PHE A 61 -0.69 12.43 -1.70
N VAL A 62 0.41 11.75 -1.36
CA VAL A 62 0.57 10.31 -1.54
C VAL A 62 0.73 9.65 -0.17
N PRO A 63 -0.35 9.08 0.40
CA PRO A 63 -0.26 8.36 1.66
C PRO A 63 0.40 6.99 1.48
N THR A 64 1.48 6.72 2.20
CA THR A 64 2.17 5.41 2.19
C THR A 64 2.47 4.92 3.61
N MET A 65 2.75 3.62 3.71
CA MET A 65 3.29 2.99 4.92
C MET A 65 4.82 2.84 4.91
N GLY A 66 5.52 3.36 3.90
CA GLY A 66 6.94 3.08 3.65
C GLY A 66 7.17 1.82 2.81
N ALA A 67 8.38 1.28 2.85
CA ALA A 67 8.80 0.15 2.00
C ALA A 67 8.50 0.42 0.52
N LEU A 68 8.97 1.59 0.07
CA LEU A 68 8.62 2.15 -1.22
C LEU A 68 9.13 1.28 -2.37
N HIS A 69 8.35 1.23 -3.43
CA HIS A 69 8.63 0.48 -4.65
C HIS A 69 8.08 1.26 -5.84
N GLU A 70 8.31 0.80 -7.06
CA GLU A 70 7.98 1.54 -8.28
C GLU A 70 6.50 1.96 -8.36
N GLY A 71 5.57 1.11 -7.91
CA GLY A 71 4.16 1.49 -7.82
C GLY A 71 3.85 2.67 -6.87
N HIS A 72 4.68 2.94 -5.85
CA HIS A 72 4.56 4.15 -5.04
C HIS A 72 5.17 5.36 -5.75
N LEU A 73 6.33 5.17 -6.39
CA LEU A 73 7.02 6.22 -7.14
C LEU A 73 6.16 6.72 -8.31
N SER A 74 5.42 5.83 -8.98
CA SER A 74 4.48 6.21 -10.04
C SER A 74 3.34 7.11 -9.53
N LEU A 75 2.83 6.88 -8.30
CA LEU A 75 1.84 7.78 -7.69
C LEU A 75 2.42 9.17 -7.44
N ILE A 76 3.67 9.24 -6.99
CA ILE A 76 4.37 10.51 -6.74
C ILE A 76 4.63 11.25 -8.06
N ARG A 77 4.97 10.55 -9.14
CA ARG A 77 5.11 11.15 -10.48
C ARG A 77 3.78 11.73 -10.97
N GLU A 78 2.67 11.01 -10.83
CA GLU A 78 1.35 11.55 -11.18
C GLU A 78 0.96 12.75 -10.30
N ALA A 79 1.27 12.70 -9.01
CA ALA A 79 1.06 13.83 -8.11
C ALA A 79 1.87 15.06 -8.54
N ALA A 80 3.13 14.88 -8.92
CA ALA A 80 3.99 15.96 -9.41
C ALA A 80 3.53 16.52 -10.76
N ARG A 81 2.92 15.69 -11.63
CA ARG A 81 2.38 16.12 -12.93
C ARG A 81 1.19 17.09 -12.80
N GLU A 82 0.43 16.97 -11.72
CA GLU A 82 -0.84 17.68 -11.53
C GLU A 82 -0.79 18.76 -10.43
N ASN A 83 0.33 18.89 -9.70
CA ASN A 83 0.45 19.81 -8.57
C ASN A 83 1.83 20.47 -8.51
N THR A 84 1.94 21.64 -7.89
CA THR A 84 3.23 22.31 -7.70
C THR A 84 4.08 21.69 -6.59
N ASP A 85 3.45 21.03 -5.62
CA ASP A 85 4.09 20.39 -4.47
C ASP A 85 3.53 18.99 -4.28
N VAL A 86 4.39 18.07 -3.86
CA VAL A 86 3.99 16.73 -3.45
C VAL A 86 4.38 16.49 -2.01
N PHE A 87 3.39 16.08 -1.21
CA PHE A 87 3.60 15.57 0.13
C PHE A 87 3.47 14.05 0.12
N VAL A 88 4.39 13.36 0.77
CA VAL A 88 4.34 11.89 0.91
C VAL A 88 4.29 11.56 2.39
N SER A 89 3.37 10.69 2.81
CA SER A 89 3.45 10.16 4.18
C SER A 89 4.21 8.85 4.22
N ILE A 90 4.99 8.63 5.28
CA ILE A 90 5.56 7.33 5.63
C ILE A 90 5.10 7.00 7.04
N TYR A 91 4.01 6.23 7.15
CA TYR A 91 3.44 5.87 8.45
C TYR A 91 2.79 4.48 8.41
N VAL A 92 3.39 3.51 9.12
CA VAL A 92 2.78 2.19 9.34
C VAL A 92 1.67 2.35 10.37
N ASN A 93 0.42 2.36 9.91
CA ASN A 93 -0.75 2.51 10.77
C ASN A 93 -1.07 1.19 11.50
N PRO A 94 -1.01 1.12 12.85
CA PRO A 94 -1.37 -0.10 13.57
C PRO A 94 -2.84 -0.50 13.41
N THR A 95 -3.74 0.47 13.26
CA THR A 95 -5.20 0.25 13.36
C THR A 95 -5.82 -0.48 12.17
N GLN A 96 -5.06 -0.63 11.08
CA GLN A 96 -5.47 -1.44 9.93
C GLN A 96 -4.89 -2.87 10.00
N PHE A 97 -4.16 -3.22 11.05
CA PHE A 97 -3.72 -4.61 11.27
C PHE A 97 -4.65 -5.27 12.28
N GLY A 98 -5.22 -6.42 11.89
CA GLY A 98 -5.95 -7.28 12.82
C GLY A 98 -5.05 -7.84 13.91
N VAL A 99 -5.65 -8.38 14.99
CA VAL A 99 -4.90 -8.97 16.14
C VAL A 99 -3.95 -10.08 15.70
N ASN A 100 -4.31 -10.83 14.66
CA ASN A 100 -3.51 -11.91 14.08
C ASN A 100 -2.69 -11.48 12.85
N GLU A 101 -2.72 -10.21 12.47
CA GLU A 101 -1.89 -9.69 11.37
C GLU A 101 -0.59 -9.14 11.92
N ASP A 102 0.53 -9.51 11.28
CA ASP A 102 1.84 -9.21 11.83
C ASP A 102 2.31 -7.79 11.50
N LEU A 103 1.90 -6.84 12.33
CA LEU A 103 2.42 -5.47 12.34
C LEU A 103 3.93 -5.44 12.63
N SER A 104 4.45 -6.42 13.37
CA SER A 104 5.84 -6.42 13.85
C SER A 104 6.83 -6.78 12.74
N SER A 105 6.44 -7.62 11.78
CA SER A 105 7.25 -7.95 10.60
C SER A 105 7.09 -6.98 9.42
N TYR A 106 6.24 -5.95 9.52
CA TYR A 106 6.10 -4.97 8.45
C TYR A 106 7.43 -4.23 8.23
N PRO A 107 7.98 -4.21 7.01
CA PRO A 107 9.30 -3.63 6.73
C PRO A 107 9.34 -2.14 7.05
N ARG A 108 10.36 -1.73 7.82
CA ARG A 108 10.63 -0.32 8.16
C ARG A 108 11.95 0.10 7.53
N THR A 109 11.89 0.63 6.32
CA THR A 109 13.06 0.85 5.45
C THR A 109 13.35 2.33 5.23
N TRP A 110 13.35 3.12 6.30
CA TRP A 110 13.49 4.59 6.24
C TRP A 110 14.61 5.06 5.29
N ASP A 111 15.80 4.46 5.42
CA ASP A 111 16.98 4.85 4.64
C ASP A 111 16.80 4.58 3.15
N SER A 112 16.30 3.40 2.80
CA SER A 112 16.00 3.04 1.40
C SER A 112 14.86 3.87 0.83
N ASP A 113 13.85 4.17 1.64
CA ASP A 113 12.71 4.99 1.22
C ASP A 113 13.15 6.42 0.92
N VAL A 114 13.96 7.04 1.79
CA VAL A 114 14.52 8.37 1.57
C VAL A 114 15.43 8.39 0.34
N GLU A 115 16.29 7.39 0.14
CA GLU A 115 17.15 7.32 -1.04
C GLU A 115 16.33 7.26 -2.35
N LYS A 116 15.26 6.46 -2.38
CA LYS A 116 14.36 6.39 -3.55
C LYS A 116 13.65 7.72 -3.80
N LEU A 117 13.21 8.39 -2.74
CA LEU A 117 12.54 9.70 -2.85
C LEU A 117 13.50 10.80 -3.31
N GLU A 118 14.76 10.77 -2.88
CA GLU A 118 15.79 11.71 -3.37
C GLU A 118 16.05 11.53 -4.86
N LYS A 119 16.31 10.30 -5.31
CA LYS A 119 16.49 9.98 -6.74
C LYS A 119 15.29 10.43 -7.55
N LEU A 120 14.08 10.14 -7.07
CA LEU A 120 12.86 10.58 -7.73
C LEU A 120 12.73 12.11 -7.76
N ASN A 121 13.07 12.81 -6.68
CA ASN A 121 12.95 14.26 -6.65
C ASN A 121 13.96 14.95 -7.59
N GLU A 122 15.15 14.34 -7.77
CA GLU A 122 16.13 14.72 -8.78
C GLU A 122 15.58 14.49 -10.20
N GLU A 123 15.03 13.30 -10.48
CA GLU A 123 14.34 12.99 -11.75
C GLU A 123 13.28 14.04 -12.07
N LEU A 124 12.40 14.36 -11.10
CA LEU A 124 11.34 15.36 -11.26
C LEU A 124 11.91 16.77 -11.51
N GLY A 125 13.01 17.12 -10.83
CA GLY A 125 13.70 18.40 -11.03
C GLY A 125 14.26 18.56 -12.45
N ASN A 126 14.65 17.46 -13.09
CA ASN A 126 15.20 17.44 -14.45
C ASN A 126 14.12 17.54 -15.56
N LEU A 127 12.83 17.36 -15.23
CA LEU A 127 11.72 17.45 -16.20
C LEU A 127 11.32 18.90 -16.56
N GLY A 128 11.97 19.91 -16.00
CA GLY A 128 11.82 21.31 -16.36
C GLY A 128 10.70 22.06 -15.61
N ALA A 129 10.56 23.35 -15.94
CA ALA A 129 9.58 24.23 -15.31
C ALA A 129 8.15 23.79 -15.66
N GLY A 130 7.37 23.41 -14.65
CA GLY A 130 5.98 22.97 -14.80
C GLY A 130 5.66 21.62 -14.14
N THR A 131 6.68 20.84 -13.77
CA THR A 131 6.51 19.63 -12.96
C THR A 131 6.69 19.97 -11.48
N GLY A 132 5.78 19.50 -10.63
CA GLY A 132 5.90 19.60 -9.19
C GLY A 132 7.08 18.82 -8.63
N ARG A 133 7.41 19.07 -7.36
CA ARG A 133 8.46 18.35 -6.65
C ARG A 133 7.99 17.82 -5.33
N ILE A 134 8.70 16.83 -4.81
CA ILE A 134 8.53 16.39 -3.43
C ILE A 134 9.00 17.55 -2.55
N THR A 135 8.06 18.14 -1.81
CA THR A 135 8.32 19.29 -0.94
C THR A 135 8.42 18.84 0.51
N ALA A 136 7.63 17.84 0.89
CA ALA A 136 7.59 17.36 2.27
C ALA A 136 7.35 15.86 2.39
N ILE A 137 8.02 15.25 3.38
CA ILE A 137 7.70 13.93 3.90
C ILE A 137 7.08 14.07 5.28
N PHE A 138 5.86 13.57 5.44
CA PHE A 138 5.21 13.48 6.76
C PHE A 138 5.40 12.07 7.33
N ALA A 139 6.25 11.94 8.34
CA ALA A 139 6.61 10.67 8.93
C ALA A 139 6.35 10.66 10.44
N PRO A 140 5.08 10.78 10.87
CA PRO A 140 4.72 10.93 12.27
C PRO A 140 4.98 9.67 13.08
N THR A 141 5.11 9.85 14.40
CA THR A 141 5.03 8.72 15.34
C THR A 141 3.57 8.34 15.59
N SER A 142 3.32 7.15 16.12
CA SER A 142 1.98 6.75 16.53
C SER A 142 1.39 7.64 17.63
N LYS A 143 2.22 8.26 18.47
CA LYS A 143 1.76 9.24 19.47
C LYS A 143 1.25 10.54 18.84
N VAL A 144 1.90 10.99 17.76
CA VAL A 144 1.45 12.16 16.99
C VAL A 144 0.12 11.85 16.29
N MET A 145 0.02 10.67 15.68
CA MET A 145 -1.23 10.25 15.05
C MET A 145 -2.32 9.98 16.10
N TYR A 146 -2.01 9.38 17.23
CA TYR A 146 -2.98 8.97 18.27
C TYR A 146 -2.58 9.53 19.64
N PRO A 147 -2.88 10.81 19.92
CA PRO A 147 -2.36 11.52 21.11
C PRO A 147 -3.03 11.13 22.42
N THR A 148 -4.25 10.58 22.39
CA THR A 148 -4.98 10.13 23.59
C THR A 148 -4.70 8.66 23.87
N LEU A 149 -5.20 7.77 23.02
CA LEU A 149 -4.97 6.33 23.06
C LEU A 149 -4.89 5.80 21.61
N PRO A 150 -3.99 4.84 21.31
CA PRO A 150 -4.04 4.13 20.04
C PRO A 150 -5.39 3.37 19.95
N PRO A 151 -6.13 3.48 18.83
CA PRO A 151 -7.39 2.78 18.67
C PRO A 151 -7.17 1.27 18.71
N SER A 152 -8.07 0.55 19.40
CA SER A 152 -8.02 -0.91 19.46
C SER A 152 -8.26 -1.55 18.08
N SER A 153 -7.56 -2.65 17.82
CA SER A 153 -7.75 -3.49 16.63
C SER A 153 -8.93 -4.48 16.78
N GLU A 154 -9.69 -4.41 17.87
CA GLU A 154 -10.92 -5.19 18.08
C GLU A 154 -12.10 -4.55 17.32
N ILE A 155 -13.05 -5.37 16.88
CA ILE A 155 -14.23 -4.90 16.12
C ILE A 155 -15.05 -3.90 16.92
N ASP A 156 -15.26 -4.14 18.22
CA ASP A 156 -15.95 -3.23 19.14
C ASP A 156 -14.97 -2.49 20.07
N GLY A 157 -13.73 -2.35 19.61
CA GLY A 157 -12.66 -1.74 20.40
C GLY A 157 -12.87 -0.25 20.69
N HIS A 158 -12.25 0.24 21.76
CA HIS A 158 -12.30 1.66 22.13
C HIS A 158 -11.40 2.53 21.22
N GLY A 159 -11.92 3.69 20.82
CA GLY A 159 -11.20 4.68 20.01
C GLY A 159 -12.14 5.54 19.17
N SER A 160 -11.59 6.57 18.52
CA SER A 160 -12.31 7.32 17.48
C SER A 160 -12.02 6.70 16.13
N PHE A 161 -13.08 6.30 15.42
CA PHE A 161 -12.98 5.61 14.13
C PHE A 161 -13.84 6.29 13.07
N VAL A 162 -13.41 6.15 11.82
CA VAL A 162 -14.25 6.39 10.65
C VAL A 162 -14.54 5.04 10.02
N THR A 163 -15.83 4.73 9.81
CA THR A 163 -16.26 3.47 9.18
C THR A 163 -17.19 3.78 8.02
N ILE A 164 -16.89 3.22 6.85
CA ILE A 164 -17.70 3.40 5.64
C ILE A 164 -18.52 2.13 5.40
N THR A 165 -19.78 2.16 5.80
CA THR A 165 -20.71 1.04 5.66
C THR A 165 -21.64 1.22 4.46
N PRO A 166 -22.04 0.15 3.75
CA PRO A 166 -21.67 -1.25 3.99
C PRO A 166 -20.32 -1.67 3.35
N LEU A 167 -19.68 -0.79 2.57
CA LEU A 167 -18.50 -1.09 1.74
C LEU A 167 -17.34 -1.78 2.50
N ALA A 168 -17.07 -1.37 3.73
CA ALA A 168 -15.99 -1.93 4.55
C ALA A 168 -16.18 -3.41 4.93
N ARG A 169 -17.39 -3.98 4.77
CA ARG A 169 -17.74 -5.35 5.17
C ARG A 169 -17.85 -6.32 3.98
N LYS A 170 -17.55 -5.87 2.77
CA LYS A 170 -17.62 -6.68 1.53
C LYS A 170 -16.23 -7.17 1.12
N LEU A 171 -16.14 -8.15 0.21
CA LEU A 171 -14.89 -8.60 -0.42
C LEU A 171 -13.74 -8.77 0.59
N GLU A 172 -12.65 -7.99 0.47
CA GLU A 172 -11.49 -8.04 1.37
C GLU A 172 -11.85 -7.74 2.84
N GLY A 173 -12.93 -7.00 3.06
CA GLY A 173 -13.48 -6.69 4.38
C GLY A 173 -14.09 -7.90 5.10
N VAL A 174 -14.48 -8.95 4.38
CA VAL A 174 -14.98 -10.20 4.99
C VAL A 174 -13.84 -10.94 5.67
N SER A 175 -12.68 -11.03 5.02
CA SER A 175 -11.49 -11.68 5.58
C SER A 175 -10.70 -10.77 6.53
N ARG A 176 -10.87 -9.45 6.43
CA ARG A 176 -10.14 -8.44 7.20
C ARG A 176 -11.08 -7.41 7.83
N PRO A 177 -11.91 -7.80 8.83
CA PRO A 177 -13.06 -7.00 9.31
C PRO A 177 -12.71 -5.62 9.89
N VAL A 178 -11.46 -5.41 10.33
CA VAL A 178 -11.01 -4.13 10.90
C VAL A 178 -10.15 -3.30 9.93
N PHE A 179 -9.71 -3.88 8.82
CA PHE A 179 -8.74 -3.27 7.91
C PHE A 179 -9.23 -1.93 7.38
N PHE A 180 -10.42 -1.89 6.77
CA PHE A 180 -10.92 -0.66 6.15
C PHE A 180 -11.37 0.40 7.14
N ARG A 181 -11.79 0.02 8.34
CA ARG A 181 -12.00 0.98 9.45
C ARG A 181 -10.68 1.66 9.80
N GLY A 182 -9.59 0.90 9.92
CA GLY A 182 -8.25 1.42 10.15
C GLY A 182 -7.79 2.35 9.02
N VAL A 183 -7.98 1.94 7.77
CA VAL A 183 -7.62 2.73 6.58
C VAL A 183 -8.40 4.05 6.51
N ALA A 184 -9.73 4.02 6.64
CA ALA A 184 -10.54 5.23 6.61
C ALA A 184 -10.18 6.17 7.78
N THR A 185 -9.96 5.62 8.97
CA THR A 185 -9.56 6.40 10.16
C THR A 185 -8.22 7.10 9.96
N VAL A 186 -7.19 6.40 9.48
CA VAL A 186 -5.88 7.02 9.26
C VAL A 186 -5.92 8.02 8.10
N CYS A 187 -6.63 7.73 7.02
CA CYS A 187 -6.76 8.64 5.88
C CYS A 187 -7.49 9.93 6.29
N MET A 188 -8.58 9.84 7.05
CA MET A 188 -9.26 11.01 7.60
C MET A 188 -8.30 11.90 8.40
N LYS A 189 -7.46 11.30 9.25
CA LYS A 189 -6.48 12.04 10.06
C LYS A 189 -5.39 12.67 9.21
N LEU A 190 -4.88 11.94 8.21
CA LEU A 190 -3.89 12.47 7.26
C LEU A 190 -4.47 13.63 6.46
N PHE A 191 -5.69 13.54 5.95
CA PHE A 191 -6.33 14.62 5.18
C PHE A 191 -6.56 15.86 6.03
N ASN A 192 -6.95 15.68 7.30
CA ASN A 192 -7.04 16.79 8.25
C ASN A 192 -5.66 17.39 8.63
N ALA A 193 -4.60 16.59 8.61
CA ALA A 193 -3.25 17.06 8.91
C ALA A 193 -2.64 17.83 7.73
N THR A 194 -2.87 17.36 6.50
CA THR A 194 -2.19 17.85 5.30
C THR A 194 -3.04 18.76 4.41
N THR A 195 -4.38 18.67 4.49
CA THR A 195 -5.36 19.42 3.68
C THR A 195 -4.95 19.50 2.20
N PRO A 196 -4.87 18.37 1.50
CA PRO A 196 -4.40 18.31 0.12
C PRO A 196 -5.46 18.78 -0.86
N ASP A 197 -5.03 19.34 -1.99
CA ASP A 197 -5.93 19.63 -3.11
C ASP A 197 -6.31 18.31 -3.81
N ARG A 198 -5.33 17.40 -3.92
CA ARG A 198 -5.49 16.07 -4.53
C ARG A 198 -4.85 14.98 -3.70
N VAL A 199 -5.46 13.81 -3.64
CA VAL A 199 -4.86 12.62 -3.03
C VAL A 199 -4.78 11.47 -4.03
N TYR A 200 -3.65 10.75 -4.03
CA TYR A 200 -3.35 9.72 -5.02
C TYR A 200 -3.34 8.33 -4.38
N PHE A 201 -4.14 7.42 -4.94
CA PHE A 201 -4.18 6.02 -4.55
C PHE A 201 -4.03 5.12 -5.78
N GLY A 202 -3.36 3.98 -5.61
CA GLY A 202 -3.24 2.98 -6.67
C GLY A 202 -4.54 2.18 -6.83
N GLN A 203 -4.95 1.95 -8.07
CA GLN A 203 -6.14 1.17 -8.43
C GLN A 203 -6.06 -0.29 -7.93
N LYS A 204 -4.85 -0.83 -7.74
CA LYS A 204 -4.61 -2.22 -7.33
C LYS A 204 -5.46 -2.65 -6.13
N ASP A 205 -5.63 -1.77 -5.16
CA ASP A 205 -6.48 -1.98 -3.99
C ASP A 205 -7.86 -1.35 -4.24
N VAL A 206 -8.60 -1.84 -5.25
CA VAL A 206 -9.81 -1.19 -5.77
C VAL A 206 -10.86 -0.91 -4.69
N GLN A 207 -11.09 -1.84 -3.76
CA GLN A 207 -12.01 -1.62 -2.65
C GLN A 207 -11.59 -0.46 -1.74
N GLN A 208 -10.28 -0.31 -1.48
CA GLN A 208 -9.75 0.85 -0.77
C GLN A 208 -10.08 2.14 -1.52
N THR A 209 -9.89 2.16 -2.84
CA THR A 209 -10.18 3.35 -3.65
C THR A 209 -11.66 3.75 -3.61
N VAL A 210 -12.58 2.78 -3.65
CA VAL A 210 -14.02 3.03 -3.56
C VAL A 210 -14.39 3.54 -2.16
N ILE A 211 -13.81 2.96 -1.11
CA ILE A 211 -14.01 3.41 0.28
C ILE A 211 -13.51 4.84 0.49
N ILE A 212 -12.33 5.19 -0.02
CA ILE A 212 -11.79 6.55 0.09
C ILE A 212 -12.64 7.55 -0.70
N LYS A 213 -13.06 7.21 -1.93
CA LYS A 213 -13.99 8.06 -2.71
C LYS A 213 -15.30 8.30 -1.95
N ARG A 214 -15.88 7.25 -1.37
CA ARG A 214 -17.10 7.36 -0.56
C ARG A 214 -16.87 8.21 0.68
N MET A 215 -15.76 8.01 1.40
CA MET A 215 -15.39 8.81 2.57
C MET A 215 -15.27 10.29 2.23
N VAL A 216 -14.55 10.64 1.16
CA VAL A 216 -14.39 12.04 0.72
C VAL A 216 -15.74 12.67 0.40
N LYS A 217 -16.60 11.95 -0.33
CA LYS A 217 -17.94 12.41 -0.69
C LYS A 217 -18.85 12.59 0.54
N ASP A 218 -18.96 11.58 1.39
CA ASP A 218 -19.92 11.55 2.50
C ASP A 218 -19.53 12.53 3.62
N PHE A 219 -18.23 12.76 3.83
CA PHE A 219 -17.72 13.70 4.82
C PHE A 219 -17.39 15.09 4.25
N LEU A 220 -17.76 15.35 2.98
CA LEU A 220 -17.56 16.64 2.31
C LEU A 220 -16.11 17.14 2.40
N ILE A 221 -15.15 16.22 2.24
CA ILE A 221 -13.74 16.57 2.29
C ILE A 221 -13.37 17.29 1.01
N ASP A 222 -12.85 18.51 1.13
CA ASP A 222 -12.40 19.33 0.01
C ASP A 222 -11.05 18.83 -0.54
N THR A 223 -11.10 17.68 -1.21
CA THR A 223 -9.95 17.00 -1.81
C THR A 223 -10.40 16.17 -3.00
N GLU A 224 -9.75 16.32 -4.16
CA GLU A 224 -9.99 15.45 -5.31
C GLU A 224 -9.25 14.10 -5.14
N VAL A 225 -9.96 12.99 -5.29
CA VAL A 225 -9.36 11.64 -5.22
C VAL A 225 -8.92 11.18 -6.61
N ARG A 226 -7.61 11.08 -6.81
CA ARG A 226 -6.98 10.60 -8.04
C ARG A 226 -6.63 9.12 -7.92
N ILE A 227 -7.19 8.31 -8.80
CA ILE A 227 -6.90 6.87 -8.87
C ILE A 227 -5.96 6.63 -10.04
N VAL A 228 -4.76 6.14 -9.72
CA VAL A 228 -3.74 5.83 -10.72
C VAL A 228 -3.82 4.36 -11.06
N ALA A 229 -3.75 4.04 -12.35
CA ALA A 229 -3.82 2.67 -12.84
C ALA A 229 -2.77 1.77 -12.16
N THR A 230 -3.12 0.50 -11.96
CA THR A 230 -2.21 -0.50 -11.38
C THR A 230 -0.93 -0.57 -12.20
N ALA A 231 0.21 -0.27 -11.59
CA ALA A 231 1.51 -0.50 -12.20
C ALA A 231 1.76 -2.01 -12.30
N ARG A 232 2.19 -2.46 -13.49
CA ARG A 232 2.35 -3.88 -13.83
C ARG A 232 3.76 -4.14 -14.34
N GLU A 233 4.24 -5.37 -14.12
CA GLU A 233 5.40 -5.91 -14.82
C GLU A 233 5.05 -6.14 -16.30
N ALA A 234 6.07 -6.34 -17.15
CA ALA A 234 5.90 -6.47 -18.61
C ALA A 234 4.99 -7.64 -19.03
N ASP A 235 4.87 -8.66 -18.19
CA ASP A 235 4.01 -9.83 -18.38
C ASP A 235 2.59 -9.66 -17.79
N GLY A 236 2.28 -8.48 -17.26
CA GLY A 236 0.97 -8.09 -16.75
C GLY A 236 0.75 -8.30 -15.26
N LEU A 237 1.68 -8.93 -14.51
CA LEU A 237 1.49 -9.07 -13.07
C LEU A 237 1.48 -7.71 -12.38
N ALA A 238 0.48 -7.47 -11.53
CA ALA A 238 0.45 -6.28 -10.70
C ALA A 238 1.67 -6.23 -9.76
N LEU A 239 2.37 -5.09 -9.74
CA LEU A 239 3.49 -4.90 -8.83
C LEU A 239 3.00 -4.98 -7.38
N SER A 240 3.67 -5.80 -6.58
CA SER A 240 3.39 -5.93 -5.15
C SER A 240 4.65 -6.28 -4.38
N SER A 241 4.79 -5.73 -3.17
CA SER A 241 5.81 -6.15 -2.22
C SER A 241 5.74 -7.64 -1.89
N ARG A 242 4.57 -8.30 -2.08
CA ARG A 242 4.41 -9.75 -1.88
C ARG A 242 5.00 -10.60 -3.01
N ASN A 243 5.31 -10.03 -4.18
CA ASN A 243 5.83 -10.79 -5.32
C ASN A 243 7.20 -11.43 -5.02
N VAL A 244 7.99 -10.83 -4.11
CA VAL A 244 9.30 -11.37 -3.68
C VAL A 244 9.20 -12.75 -3.04
N TYR A 245 8.01 -13.13 -2.54
CA TYR A 245 7.77 -14.44 -1.94
C TYR A 245 7.42 -15.51 -2.96
N LEU A 246 7.18 -15.21 -4.24
CA LEU A 246 6.68 -16.20 -5.18
C LEU A 246 7.77 -17.19 -5.63
N GLY A 247 8.97 -16.69 -5.90
CA GLY A 247 9.98 -17.45 -6.66
C GLY A 247 9.52 -17.72 -8.09
N ALA A 248 10.39 -18.27 -8.92
CA ALA A 248 10.16 -18.41 -10.36
C ALA A 248 8.88 -19.22 -10.68
N ARG A 249 8.71 -20.39 -10.07
CA ARG A 249 7.62 -21.32 -10.41
C ARG A 249 6.24 -20.78 -10.04
N ARG A 250 6.06 -20.32 -8.80
CA ARG A 250 4.76 -19.74 -8.38
C ARG A 250 4.51 -18.40 -9.08
N ARG A 251 5.55 -17.65 -9.46
CA ARG A 251 5.42 -16.42 -10.25
C ARG A 251 4.85 -16.69 -11.64
N THR A 252 5.33 -17.74 -12.31
CA THR A 252 4.81 -18.14 -13.62
C THR A 252 3.36 -18.60 -13.53
N VAL A 253 3.02 -19.44 -12.56
CA VAL A 253 1.63 -19.91 -12.37
C VAL A 253 0.71 -18.79 -11.90
N GLY A 254 1.20 -17.89 -11.05
CA GLY A 254 0.47 -16.74 -10.52
C GLY A 254 -0.01 -15.76 -11.59
N LEU A 255 0.60 -15.75 -12.78
CA LEU A 255 0.09 -14.99 -13.94
C LEU A 255 -1.32 -15.41 -14.37
N THR A 256 -1.77 -16.59 -13.97
CA THR A 256 -3.14 -17.04 -14.23
C THR A 256 -4.18 -16.06 -13.70
N LEU A 257 -3.90 -15.39 -12.59
CA LEU A 257 -4.79 -14.38 -12.02
C LEU A 257 -5.02 -13.20 -13.01
N TYR A 258 -3.95 -12.70 -13.63
CA TYR A 258 -4.05 -11.65 -14.66
C TYR A 258 -4.74 -12.17 -15.93
N LYS A 259 -4.36 -13.38 -16.39
CA LYS A 259 -4.98 -14.01 -17.58
C LYS A 259 -6.48 -14.24 -17.41
N ALA A 260 -6.92 -14.64 -16.21
CA ALA A 260 -8.34 -14.82 -15.90
C ALA A 260 -9.09 -13.48 -15.94
N LEU A 261 -8.52 -12.41 -15.36
CA LEU A 261 -9.09 -11.06 -15.46
C LEU A 261 -9.19 -10.59 -16.92
N SER A 262 -8.13 -10.79 -17.71
CA SER A 262 -8.13 -10.43 -19.13
C SER A 262 -9.21 -11.18 -19.89
N ALA A 263 -9.39 -12.49 -19.67
CA ALA A 263 -10.43 -13.26 -20.35
C ALA A 263 -11.85 -12.75 -20.06
N ALA A 264 -12.14 -12.42 -18.80
CA ALA A 264 -13.41 -11.79 -18.44
C ALA A 264 -13.57 -10.38 -19.04
N ALA A 265 -12.51 -9.57 -19.04
CA ALA A 265 -12.54 -8.24 -19.65
C ALA A 265 -12.77 -8.31 -21.17
N GLU A 266 -12.17 -9.28 -21.87
CA GLU A 266 -12.41 -9.51 -23.30
C GLU A 266 -13.83 -10.02 -23.57
N ALA A 267 -14.40 -10.88 -22.71
CA ALA A 267 -15.80 -11.27 -22.82
C ALA A 267 -16.73 -10.04 -22.74
N TYR A 268 -16.48 -9.12 -21.80
CA TYR A 268 -17.22 -7.87 -21.70
C TYR A 268 -17.06 -6.99 -22.95
N LYS A 269 -15.83 -6.83 -23.46
CA LYS A 269 -15.57 -6.08 -24.70
C LYS A 269 -16.25 -6.69 -25.92
N ALA A 270 -16.44 -8.00 -25.95
CA ALA A 270 -17.19 -8.71 -26.98
C ALA A 270 -18.72 -8.56 -26.85
N GLY A 271 -19.21 -7.70 -25.95
CA GLY A 271 -20.62 -7.39 -25.76
C GLY A 271 -21.34 -8.28 -24.75
N LYS A 272 -20.62 -9.13 -24.01
CA LYS A 272 -21.23 -9.90 -22.92
C LYS A 272 -21.49 -9.01 -21.72
N THR A 273 -22.69 -9.10 -21.15
CA THR A 273 -23.11 -8.31 -19.98
C THR A 273 -23.52 -9.17 -18.81
N SER A 274 -23.86 -10.45 -19.02
CA SER A 274 -24.19 -11.39 -17.95
C SER A 274 -22.95 -11.74 -17.13
N ARG A 275 -23.12 -11.80 -15.81
CA ARG A 275 -22.11 -12.27 -14.86
C ARG A 275 -21.55 -13.63 -15.24
N ASP A 276 -22.41 -14.57 -15.63
CA ASP A 276 -22.00 -15.93 -15.92
C ASP A 276 -21.11 -16.01 -17.17
N ASP A 277 -21.43 -15.23 -18.21
CA ASP A 277 -20.61 -15.15 -19.42
C ASP A 277 -19.24 -14.53 -19.12
N ILE A 278 -19.21 -13.43 -18.37
CA ILE A 278 -17.98 -12.69 -18.04
C ILE A 278 -17.10 -13.52 -17.09
N LEU A 279 -17.65 -13.96 -15.96
CA LEU A 279 -16.90 -14.73 -14.96
C LEU A 279 -16.61 -16.16 -15.44
N GLY A 280 -17.45 -16.74 -16.29
CA GLY A 280 -17.20 -18.04 -16.92
C GLY A 280 -15.92 -18.07 -17.72
N ALA A 281 -15.60 -16.99 -18.46
CA ALA A 281 -14.33 -16.85 -19.17
C ALA A 281 -13.13 -16.86 -18.22
N ALA A 282 -13.21 -16.13 -17.10
CA ALA A 282 -12.16 -16.12 -16.08
C ALA A 282 -11.98 -17.49 -15.40
N ARG A 283 -13.09 -18.13 -15.01
CA ARG A 283 -13.10 -19.46 -14.36
C ARG A 283 -12.50 -20.53 -15.26
N THR A 284 -12.85 -20.54 -16.54
CA THR A 284 -12.29 -21.48 -17.53
C THR A 284 -10.77 -21.39 -17.60
N VAL A 285 -10.21 -20.18 -17.59
CA VAL A 285 -8.75 -19.97 -17.59
C VAL A 285 -8.14 -20.50 -16.29
N ALA A 286 -8.74 -20.18 -15.14
CA ALA A 286 -8.25 -20.61 -13.84
C ALA A 286 -8.32 -22.14 -13.66
N GLU A 287 -9.41 -22.79 -14.07
CA GLU A 287 -9.58 -24.24 -13.95
C GLU A 287 -8.61 -25.00 -14.87
N ARG A 288 -8.42 -24.51 -16.10
CA ARG A 288 -7.49 -25.13 -17.05
C ARG A 288 -6.06 -25.13 -16.51
N VAL A 289 -5.55 -23.99 -16.05
CA VAL A 289 -4.17 -23.93 -15.54
C VAL A 289 -4.03 -24.77 -14.26
N LEU A 290 -5.04 -24.78 -13.39
CA LEU A 290 -5.00 -25.63 -12.19
C LEU A 290 -4.94 -27.12 -12.55
N SER A 291 -5.74 -27.56 -13.53
CA SER A 291 -5.73 -28.94 -14.05
C SER A 291 -4.37 -29.31 -14.66
N GLU A 292 -3.79 -28.41 -15.47
CA GLU A 292 -2.44 -28.57 -16.01
C GLU A 292 -1.41 -28.76 -14.87
N GLN A 293 -1.46 -27.91 -13.83
CA GLN A 293 -0.56 -28.02 -12.68
C GLN A 293 -0.77 -29.29 -11.86
N GLN A 294 -2.01 -29.76 -11.73
CA GLN A 294 -2.32 -31.01 -11.03
C GLN A 294 -1.79 -32.25 -11.77
N SER A 295 -1.62 -32.18 -13.08
CA SER A 295 -1.04 -33.26 -13.89
C SER A 295 0.48 -33.39 -13.77
N LEU A 296 1.17 -32.34 -13.28
CA LEU A 296 2.62 -32.31 -13.10
C LEU A 296 3.06 -32.96 -11.79
N SER A 297 4.34 -33.34 -11.71
CA SER A 297 4.95 -33.86 -10.48
C SER A 297 5.02 -32.77 -9.38
N PRO A 298 5.05 -33.13 -8.07
CA PRO A 298 5.16 -32.15 -6.98
C PRO A 298 6.37 -31.21 -7.11
N SER A 299 7.48 -31.72 -7.66
CA SER A 299 8.70 -30.94 -7.92
C SER A 299 8.58 -29.95 -9.09
N GLU A 300 7.54 -30.03 -9.91
CA GLU A 300 7.35 -29.23 -11.13
C GLU A 300 6.10 -28.36 -11.11
N ARG A 301 5.23 -28.55 -10.12
CA ARG A 301 3.97 -27.81 -10.01
C ARG A 301 4.00 -26.71 -8.97
N ALA A 302 3.12 -25.75 -9.17
CA ALA A 302 2.69 -24.80 -8.16
C ALA A 302 1.17 -24.73 -8.19
N LEU A 303 0.54 -24.93 -7.03
CA LEU A 303 -0.90 -24.91 -6.88
C LEU A 303 -1.37 -23.56 -6.33
N TYR A 304 -2.64 -23.25 -6.57
CA TYR A 304 -3.31 -22.11 -5.96
C TYR A 304 -4.77 -22.43 -5.67
N GLU A 305 -5.32 -21.67 -4.73
CA GLU A 305 -6.75 -21.62 -4.43
C GLU A 305 -7.30 -20.30 -4.95
N VAL A 306 -8.47 -20.33 -5.59
CA VAL A 306 -9.20 -19.13 -5.98
C VAL A 306 -10.05 -18.70 -4.80
N ASP A 307 -9.63 -17.65 -4.08
CA ASP A 307 -10.39 -17.14 -2.95
C ASP A 307 -11.71 -16.51 -3.44
N TYR A 308 -11.62 -15.69 -4.51
CA TYR A 308 -12.80 -15.19 -5.22
C TYR A 308 -12.45 -14.67 -6.62
N ILE A 309 -13.47 -14.65 -7.49
CA ILE A 309 -13.53 -13.83 -8.70
C ILE A 309 -14.88 -13.11 -8.67
N SER A 310 -14.86 -11.79 -8.65
CA SER A 310 -16.01 -10.93 -8.39
C SER A 310 -16.25 -9.97 -9.55
N LEU A 311 -17.53 -9.74 -9.87
CA LEU A 311 -18.01 -8.74 -10.82
C LEU A 311 -19.00 -7.85 -10.07
N ALA A 312 -18.58 -6.62 -9.79
CA ALA A 312 -19.29 -5.77 -8.86
C ALA A 312 -19.53 -4.36 -9.40
N ASP A 313 -20.53 -3.69 -8.85
CA ASP A 313 -20.82 -2.29 -9.11
C ASP A 313 -19.62 -1.40 -8.73
N PRO A 314 -19.22 -0.42 -9.57
CA PRO A 314 -18.03 0.38 -9.33
C PRO A 314 -18.11 1.33 -8.13
N GLU A 315 -19.31 1.60 -7.61
CA GLU A 315 -19.51 2.51 -6.47
C GLU A 315 -19.97 1.78 -5.20
N SER A 316 -20.88 0.82 -5.33
CA SER A 316 -21.47 0.11 -4.19
C SER A 316 -20.73 -1.19 -3.86
N LEU A 317 -19.94 -1.71 -4.80
CA LEU A 317 -19.32 -3.05 -4.73
C LEU A 317 -20.35 -4.16 -4.44
N GLU A 318 -21.63 -3.94 -4.78
CA GLU A 318 -22.60 -5.04 -4.84
C GLU A 318 -22.27 -5.93 -6.02
N GLU A 319 -22.40 -7.25 -5.83
CA GLU A 319 -22.26 -8.21 -6.91
C GLU A 319 -23.34 -7.98 -7.97
N LEU A 320 -22.93 -7.98 -9.24
CA LEU A 320 -23.81 -7.78 -10.38
C LEU A 320 -24.15 -9.12 -11.03
N ASP A 321 -25.42 -9.31 -11.36
CA ASP A 321 -25.86 -10.36 -12.29
C ASP A 321 -25.75 -9.90 -13.75
N LEU A 322 -25.94 -8.59 -13.98
CA LEU A 322 -25.84 -7.95 -15.30
C LEU A 322 -25.08 -6.63 -15.19
N VAL A 323 -24.16 -6.38 -16.12
CA VAL A 323 -23.45 -5.10 -16.23
C VAL A 323 -24.31 -4.06 -16.95
N ASP A 324 -24.54 -2.92 -16.31
CA ASP A 324 -25.05 -1.72 -16.97
C ASP A 324 -23.93 -1.09 -17.81
N LEU A 325 -24.08 -1.12 -19.14
CA LEU A 325 -23.08 -0.60 -20.09
C LEU A 325 -22.80 0.90 -19.93
N LYS A 326 -23.69 1.68 -19.30
CA LYS A 326 -23.45 3.10 -19.03
C LYS A 326 -22.56 3.32 -17.81
N ARG A 327 -22.46 2.35 -16.92
CA ARG A 327 -21.71 2.43 -15.66
C ARG A 327 -20.46 1.57 -15.67
N GLY A 328 -20.45 0.51 -16.46
CA GLY A 328 -19.40 -0.49 -16.43
C GLY A 328 -19.42 -1.30 -15.13
N ALA A 329 -18.29 -1.89 -14.77
CA ALA A 329 -18.16 -2.71 -13.56
C ALA A 329 -16.71 -2.78 -13.05
N VAL A 330 -16.55 -3.24 -11.81
CA VAL A 330 -15.27 -3.64 -11.23
C VAL A 330 -15.16 -5.16 -11.29
N LEU A 331 -14.19 -5.64 -12.04
CA LEU A 331 -13.78 -7.04 -12.02
C LEU A 331 -12.61 -7.18 -11.05
N SER A 332 -12.70 -8.04 -10.05
CA SER A 332 -11.64 -8.24 -9.07
C SER A 332 -11.44 -9.70 -8.71
N THR A 333 -10.23 -10.07 -8.30
CA THR A 333 -9.89 -11.45 -7.99
C THR A 333 -8.83 -11.53 -6.90
N ALA A 334 -8.86 -12.63 -6.14
CA ALA A 334 -7.81 -12.98 -5.21
C ALA A 334 -7.46 -14.47 -5.35
N PHE A 335 -6.17 -14.76 -5.56
CA PHE A 335 -5.64 -16.12 -5.67
C PHE A 335 -4.63 -16.33 -4.54
N LYS A 336 -4.75 -17.44 -3.82
CA LYS A 336 -3.81 -17.84 -2.79
C LYS A 336 -2.88 -18.91 -3.34
N MET A 337 -1.65 -18.52 -3.67
CA MET A 337 -0.59 -19.44 -4.07
C MET A 337 -0.22 -20.31 -2.87
N ALA A 338 -0.33 -21.63 -3.04
CA ALA A 338 0.06 -22.59 -2.02
C ALA A 338 1.58 -22.59 -1.80
N PRO A 339 2.06 -23.09 -0.65
CA PRO A 339 3.46 -23.48 -0.50
C PRO A 339 3.86 -24.48 -1.59
N LEU A 340 5.13 -24.46 -2.00
CA LEU A 340 5.69 -25.49 -2.86
C LEU A 340 5.71 -26.82 -2.11
N GLU A 341 5.15 -27.87 -2.70
CA GLU A 341 5.14 -29.22 -2.11
C GLU A 341 6.55 -29.83 -2.08
N GLU A 342 7.33 -29.59 -3.13
CA GLU A 342 8.72 -30.01 -3.26
C GLU A 342 9.54 -28.95 -3.99
N THR A 343 10.78 -28.72 -3.55
CA THR A 343 11.69 -27.72 -4.14
C THR A 343 12.87 -28.44 -4.79
N LYS A 344 13.39 -27.92 -5.90
CA LYS A 344 14.60 -28.46 -6.53
C LYS A 344 15.86 -27.79 -5.97
N PRO A 345 17.00 -28.49 -5.87
CA PRO A 345 18.27 -27.86 -5.49
C PRO A 345 18.60 -26.68 -6.40
N GLY A 346 18.87 -25.51 -5.80
CA GLY A 346 19.19 -24.28 -6.54
C GLY A 346 18.00 -23.55 -7.17
N GLU A 347 16.77 -24.00 -6.91
CA GLU A 347 15.57 -23.33 -7.40
C GLU A 347 15.31 -21.99 -6.69
N ASP A 348 15.01 -20.95 -7.47
CA ASP A 348 14.48 -19.70 -6.93
C ASP A 348 13.04 -19.91 -6.41
N CYS A 349 12.93 -20.08 -5.09
CA CYS A 349 11.67 -20.28 -4.38
C CYS A 349 11.10 -18.97 -3.78
N GLY A 350 11.78 -17.83 -4.04
CA GLY A 350 11.47 -16.54 -3.43
C GLY A 350 11.79 -16.50 -1.93
N LEU A 351 11.43 -15.38 -1.28
CA LEU A 351 11.59 -15.23 0.16
C LEU A 351 10.73 -16.25 0.92
N GLY A 352 11.32 -16.89 1.94
CA GLY A 352 10.65 -17.94 2.72
C GLY A 352 10.68 -19.32 2.06
N ASP A 353 11.60 -19.56 1.12
CA ASP A 353 11.96 -20.86 0.57
C ASP A 353 10.78 -21.70 0.07
N GLY A 354 9.82 -21.07 -0.60
CA GLY A 354 8.65 -21.81 -1.12
C GLY A 354 7.57 -22.09 -0.08
N LYS A 355 7.81 -21.84 1.22
CA LYS A 355 6.96 -22.33 2.32
C LYS A 355 5.86 -21.36 2.73
N VAL A 356 6.05 -20.07 2.45
CA VAL A 356 5.08 -19.03 2.82
C VAL A 356 3.99 -18.95 1.74
N PRO A 357 2.70 -19.16 2.07
CA PRO A 357 1.62 -18.96 1.11
C PRO A 357 1.51 -17.48 0.72
N VAL A 358 1.21 -17.21 -0.55
CA VAL A 358 1.16 -15.85 -1.08
C VAL A 358 -0.23 -15.54 -1.63
N ARG A 359 -0.93 -14.62 -0.98
CA ARG A 359 -2.24 -14.14 -1.45
C ARG A 359 -2.06 -12.95 -2.40
N LEU A 360 -2.33 -13.19 -3.67
CA LEU A 360 -2.30 -12.22 -4.76
C LEU A 360 -3.70 -11.62 -4.94
N ILE A 361 -3.76 -10.31 -5.19
CA ILE A 361 -5.00 -9.61 -5.52
C ILE A 361 -4.77 -8.75 -6.76
N ASP A 362 -5.79 -8.63 -7.60
CA ASP A 362 -5.78 -7.75 -8.77
C ASP A 362 -7.21 -7.40 -9.20
N ASN A 363 -7.33 -6.40 -10.06
CA ASN A 363 -8.60 -5.95 -10.60
C ASN A 363 -8.45 -5.30 -11.99
N MET A 364 -9.58 -5.22 -12.69
CA MET A 364 -9.76 -4.44 -13.91
C MET A 364 -11.06 -3.64 -13.81
N ILE A 365 -11.03 -2.40 -14.29
CA ILE A 365 -12.24 -1.58 -14.45
C ILE A 365 -12.79 -1.83 -15.84
N LEU A 366 -13.97 -2.43 -15.91
CA LEU A 366 -14.74 -2.57 -17.14
C LEU A 366 -15.37 -1.21 -17.42
N GLN A 367 -14.86 -0.51 -18.42
CA GLN A 367 -15.31 0.85 -18.74
C GLN A 367 -16.75 0.84 -19.31
N PRO A 368 -17.51 1.93 -19.14
CA PRO A 368 -18.75 2.13 -19.89
C PRO A 368 -18.53 1.97 -21.40
N GLN A 369 -19.49 1.36 -22.10
CA GLN A 369 -19.48 1.15 -23.56
C GLN A 369 -20.51 2.03 -24.31
N ALA A 370 -21.21 2.91 -23.59
CA ALA A 370 -22.28 3.75 -24.11
C ALA A 370 -21.95 5.24 -24.02
#